data_AF-A0AA40H805-F1
#
_entry.id   AF-A0AA40H805-F1
#
_cell.length_a   1.000
_cell.length_b   1.000
_cell.length_c   1.000
_cell.angle_alpha   90.00
_cell.angle_beta   90.00
_cell.angle_gamma   90.00
#
_symmetry.space_group_name_H-M   'P 1'
#
loop_
_entity.id
_entity.type
_entity.pdbx_description
1 polymer ?
#
loop_
_entity_poly.entity_id
_entity_poly.type
_entity_poly.pdbx_seq_one_letter_code
_entity_poly.pdbx_strand_id
1 'polypeptide(L)'
;FCRPRSSTTAADASGEDILLKWGLFLVPLTTFCLGTWQVQRRKWKLDLIAQLASRITSEPIPLTLDPMELKELEYRPVKVRGHFDHSKELYILPRSLVDPEREAREAGRLTSHPENGANVVTPFYCTELGVTILVNRGFVPKKKLKPETRLKGQVRG
;
A
#
# COMPACT_ATOMS: atom_id res chain seq x y z
N PHE A 1 -44.86 38.15 50.64
CA PHE A 1 -44.39 36.87 50.05
C PHE A 1 -43.25 37.17 49.08
N CYS A 2 -42.00 37.02 49.54
CA CYS A 2 -40.81 37.16 48.70
C CYS A 2 -40.61 35.89 47.87
N ARG A 3 -40.43 36.03 46.55
CA ARG A 3 -39.89 34.96 45.70
C ARG A 3 -38.37 35.15 45.62
N PRO A 4 -37.53 34.13 45.86
CA PRO A 4 -36.10 34.28 45.69
C PRO A 4 -35.76 34.33 44.20
N ARG A 5 -34.87 35.25 43.83
CA ARG A 5 -34.29 35.38 42.50
C ARG A 5 -33.19 34.34 42.39
N SER A 6 -33.41 33.29 41.60
CA SER A 6 -32.40 32.28 41.31
C SER A 6 -31.21 32.92 40.59
N SER A 7 -30.07 33.01 41.26
CA SER A 7 -28.78 33.36 40.66
C SER A 7 -28.16 32.11 40.06
N THR A 8 -28.25 31.94 38.75
CA THR A 8 -27.55 30.90 38.01
C THR A 8 -27.13 31.46 36.65
N THR A 9 -26.07 32.27 36.62
CA THR A 9 -25.44 32.76 35.37
C THR A 9 -24.09 33.44 35.67
N ALA A 10 -23.17 32.73 36.33
CA ALA A 10 -21.79 33.25 36.49
C ALA A 10 -20.71 32.16 36.45
N ALA A 11 -21.03 30.92 36.85
CA ALA A 11 -20.05 29.83 36.83
C ALA A 11 -19.79 29.26 35.42
N ASP A 12 -20.83 29.08 34.58
CA ASP A 12 -20.68 28.49 33.23
C ASP A 12 -19.89 29.37 32.26
N ALA A 13 -20.09 30.70 32.28
CA ALA A 13 -19.44 31.62 31.35
C ALA A 13 -17.90 31.59 31.45
N SER A 14 -17.35 31.40 32.65
CA SER A 14 -15.90 31.34 32.87
C SER A 14 -15.25 30.10 32.26
N GLY A 15 -15.94 28.95 32.27
CA GLY A 15 -15.47 27.70 31.68
C GLY A 15 -15.55 27.73 30.16
N GLU A 16 -16.61 28.31 29.61
CA GLU A 16 -16.80 28.51 28.16
C GLU A 16 -15.76 29.49 27.58
N ASP A 17 -15.46 30.59 28.27
CA ASP A 17 -14.44 31.55 27.84
C ASP A 17 -13.01 30.98 27.86
N ILE A 18 -12.71 30.15 28.85
CA ILE A 18 -11.44 29.41 28.93
C ILE A 18 -11.38 28.41 27.76
N LEU A 19 -12.41 27.60 27.54
CA LEU A 19 -12.46 26.65 26.42
C LEU A 19 -12.38 27.35 25.05
N LEU A 20 -13.05 28.49 24.86
CA LEU A 20 -12.98 29.30 23.65
C LEU A 20 -11.59 29.90 23.44
N LYS A 21 -10.95 30.45 24.48
CA LYS A 21 -9.60 31.00 24.40
C LYS A 21 -8.55 29.93 24.12
N TRP A 22 -8.55 28.83 24.87
CA TRP A 22 -7.62 27.73 24.65
C TRP A 22 -7.89 27.02 23.31
N GLY A 23 -9.15 26.86 22.92
CA GLY A 23 -9.53 26.34 21.60
C GLY A 23 -9.03 27.23 20.46
N LEU A 24 -9.15 28.56 20.60
CA LEU A 24 -8.67 29.52 19.61
C LEU A 24 -7.15 29.45 19.38
N PHE A 25 -6.36 29.11 20.40
CA PHE A 25 -4.91 28.91 20.26
C PHE A 25 -4.53 27.48 19.87
N LEU A 26 -5.27 26.48 20.35
CA LEU A 26 -4.97 25.07 20.09
C LEU A 26 -5.20 24.68 18.63
N VAL A 27 -6.27 25.18 18.01
CA VAL A 27 -6.59 24.90 16.60
C VAL A 27 -5.48 25.37 15.64
N PRO A 28 -5.00 26.63 15.66
CA PRO A 28 -3.92 27.05 14.76
C PRO A 28 -2.61 26.34 15.06
N LEU A 29 -2.29 26.08 16.34
CA LEU A 29 -1.06 25.37 16.70
C LEU A 29 -1.06 23.93 16.15
N THR A 30 -2.15 23.19 16.37
CA THR A 30 -2.28 21.80 15.92
C THR A 30 -2.32 21.69 14.41
N THR A 31 -3.09 22.55 13.73
CA THR A 31 -3.17 22.57 12.26
C THR A 31 -1.85 22.97 11.61
N PHE A 32 -1.07 23.87 12.22
CA PHE A 32 0.27 24.22 11.73
C PHE A 32 1.26 23.05 11.88
N CYS A 33 1.28 22.39 13.05
CA CYS A 33 2.08 21.19 13.27
C CYS A 33 1.72 20.07 12.28
N LEU A 34 0.42 19.81 12.11
CA LEU A 34 -0.09 18.82 11.16
C LEU A 34 0.24 19.20 9.71
N GLY A 35 0.09 20.47 9.33
CA GLY A 35 0.44 20.97 8.00
C GLY A 35 1.92 20.79 7.69
N THR A 36 2.79 21.14 8.64
CA THR A 36 4.24 20.95 8.51
C THR A 36 4.58 19.47 8.35
N TRP A 37 3.98 18.60 9.17
CA TRP A 37 4.16 17.16 9.05
C TRP A 37 3.67 16.62 7.70
N GLN A 38 2.51 17.07 7.21
CA GLN A 38 2.00 16.64 5.90
C GLN A 38 2.95 17.00 4.76
N VAL A 39 3.56 18.20 4.78
CA VAL A 39 4.55 18.61 3.77
C VAL A 39 5.81 17.74 3.85
N GLN A 40 6.35 17.52 5.05
CA GLN A 40 7.52 16.66 5.25
C GLN A 40 7.24 15.22 4.81
N ARG A 41 6.08 14.68 5.21
CA ARG A 41 5.61 13.34 4.86
C ARG A 41 5.45 13.19 3.35
N ARG A 42 4.89 14.20 2.68
CA ARG A 42 4.78 14.22 1.22
C ARG A 42 6.16 14.21 0.55
N LYS A 43 7.10 15.04 1.00
CA LYS A 43 8.46 15.06 0.46
C LYS A 43 9.15 13.71 0.60
N TRP A 44 9.10 13.11 1.79
CA TRP A 44 9.64 11.76 2.03
C TRP A 44 8.99 10.71 1.13
N LYS A 45 7.66 10.74 0.97
CA LYS A 45 6.94 9.81 0.08
C LYS A 45 7.38 9.95 -1.37
N LEU A 46 7.52 11.18 -1.88
CA LEU A 46 7.95 11.42 -3.26
C LEU A 46 9.38 10.93 -3.50
N ASP A 47 10.28 11.18 -2.55
CA ASP A 47 11.65 10.71 -2.62
C ASP A 47 11.72 9.17 -2.63
N LEU A 48 10.95 8.51 -1.77
CA LEU A 48 10.86 7.05 -1.76
C LEU A 48 10.32 6.49 -3.08
N ILE A 49 9.28 7.10 -3.65
CA ILE A 49 8.74 6.71 -4.96
C ILE A 49 9.81 6.86 -6.05
N ALA A 50 10.55 7.97 -6.06
CA ALA A 50 11.62 8.21 -7.03
C ALA A 50 12.73 7.15 -6.91
N GLN A 51 13.13 6.80 -5.69
CA GLN A 51 14.11 5.74 -5.43
C GLN A 51 13.63 4.37 -5.90
N LEU A 52 12.36 4.01 -5.64
CA LEU A 52 11.82 2.73 -6.11
C LEU A 52 11.68 2.71 -7.64
N ALA A 53 11.24 3.81 -8.24
CA ALA A 53 11.11 3.94 -9.69
C ALA A 53 12.45 3.76 -10.40
N SER A 54 13.53 4.34 -9.87
CA SER A 54 14.87 4.16 -10.44
C SER A 54 15.38 2.72 -10.31
N ARG A 55 15.05 2.02 -9.21
CA ARG A 55 15.41 0.60 -9.04
C ARG A 55 14.66 -0.31 -10.02
N ILE A 56 13.35 -0.14 -10.16
CA ILE A 56 12.51 -0.98 -11.03
C ILE A 56 12.89 -0.81 -12.51
N THR A 57 13.33 0.39 -12.90
CA THR A 57 13.75 0.71 -14.27
C THR A 57 15.23 0.44 -14.56
N SER A 58 16.00 0.02 -13.54
CA SER A 58 17.42 -0.29 -13.72
C SER A 58 17.65 -1.52 -14.60
N GLU A 59 18.87 -1.68 -15.12
CA GLU A 59 19.20 -2.82 -15.95
C GLU A 59 19.06 -4.15 -15.17
N PRO A 60 18.40 -5.16 -15.75
CA PRO A 60 18.25 -6.44 -15.10
C PRO A 60 19.58 -7.17 -14.94
N ILE A 61 19.86 -7.64 -13.73
CA ILE A 61 21.09 -8.38 -13.39
C ILE A 61 20.81 -9.87 -13.14
N PRO A 62 21.82 -10.75 -13.21
CA PRO A 62 21.65 -12.14 -12.79
C PRO A 62 21.28 -12.22 -11.30
N LEU A 63 20.48 -13.23 -10.95
CA LEU A 63 20.12 -13.53 -9.56
C LEU A 63 21.33 -14.14 -8.83
N THR A 64 21.63 -13.63 -7.63
CA THR A 64 22.64 -14.17 -6.74
C THR A 64 22.00 -14.81 -5.50
N LEU A 65 22.70 -15.75 -4.86
CA LEU A 65 22.20 -16.51 -3.70
C LEU A 65 22.81 -16.03 -2.36
N ASP A 66 23.72 -15.07 -2.40
CA ASP A 66 24.28 -14.47 -1.18
C ASP A 66 23.19 -13.65 -0.46
N PRO A 67 22.86 -13.96 0.81
CA PRO A 67 21.87 -13.21 1.57
C PRO A 67 22.13 -11.70 1.65
N MET A 68 23.41 -11.28 1.65
CA MET A 68 23.75 -9.85 1.74
C MET A 68 23.38 -9.11 0.45
N GLU A 69 23.72 -9.69 -0.69
CA GLU A 69 23.38 -9.16 -2.01
C GLU A 69 21.87 -9.22 -2.28
N LEU A 70 21.19 -10.28 -1.80
CA LEU A 70 19.75 -10.46 -2.01
C LEU A 70 18.92 -9.29 -1.43
N LYS A 71 19.38 -8.69 -0.32
CA LYS A 71 18.75 -7.49 0.26
C LYS A 71 18.88 -6.28 -0.65
N GLU A 72 19.97 -6.17 -1.40
CA GLU A 72 20.20 -5.07 -2.34
C GLU A 72 19.37 -5.23 -3.63
N LEU A 73 18.92 -6.45 -3.95
CA LEU A 73 18.06 -6.76 -5.08
C LEU A 73 16.58 -6.35 -4.89
N GLU A 74 16.20 -5.81 -3.73
CA GLU A 74 14.83 -5.38 -3.49
C GLU A 74 14.38 -4.34 -4.54
N TYR A 75 13.26 -4.63 -5.20
CA TYR A 75 12.70 -3.87 -6.34
C TYR A 75 13.61 -3.74 -7.56
N ARG A 76 14.65 -4.56 -7.68
CA ARG A 76 15.53 -4.59 -8.85
C ARG A 76 15.10 -5.71 -9.81
N PRO A 77 15.02 -5.46 -11.12
CA PRO A 77 14.74 -6.52 -12.08
C PRO A 77 15.90 -7.52 -12.12
N VAL A 78 15.56 -8.80 -12.23
CA VAL A 78 16.53 -9.90 -12.35
C VAL A 78 16.22 -10.76 -13.56
N LYS A 79 17.26 -11.33 -14.17
CA LYS A 79 17.15 -12.32 -15.24
C LYS A 79 17.50 -13.70 -14.71
N VAL A 80 16.62 -14.66 -14.97
CA VAL A 80 16.80 -16.08 -14.61
C VAL A 80 16.35 -16.96 -15.77
N ARG A 81 16.94 -18.14 -15.90
CA ARG A 81 16.53 -19.17 -16.86
C ARG A 81 16.05 -20.41 -16.12
N GLY A 82 14.97 -21.01 -16.60
CA GLY A 82 14.31 -22.07 -15.86
C GLY A 82 12.91 -22.39 -16.35
N HIS A 83 12.13 -23.03 -15.49
CA HIS A 83 10.73 -23.35 -15.79
C HIS A 83 9.81 -23.22 -14.57
N PHE A 84 8.54 -22.91 -14.83
CA PHE A 84 7.50 -22.86 -13.81
C PHE A 84 6.94 -24.25 -13.49
N ASP A 85 6.79 -24.56 -12.20
CA ASP A 85 6.04 -25.71 -11.71
C ASP A 85 4.58 -25.31 -11.44
N HIS A 86 3.75 -25.33 -12.49
CA HIS A 86 2.32 -24.99 -12.39
C HIS A 86 1.51 -25.96 -11.53
N SER A 87 2.05 -27.15 -11.21
CA SER A 87 1.37 -28.10 -10.32
C SER A 87 1.33 -27.63 -8.87
N LYS A 88 2.26 -26.73 -8.49
CA LYS A 88 2.42 -26.20 -7.13
C LYS A 88 2.06 -24.71 -7.05
N GLU A 89 1.12 -24.27 -7.88
CA GLU A 89 0.64 -22.90 -7.88
C GLU A 89 -0.11 -22.55 -6.58
N LEU A 90 0.21 -21.39 -6.01
CA LEU A 90 -0.36 -20.85 -4.78
C LEU A 90 -1.19 -19.61 -5.09
N TYR A 91 -2.33 -19.47 -4.42
CA TYR A 91 -3.21 -18.31 -4.56
C TYR A 91 -3.25 -17.53 -3.24
N ILE A 92 -2.90 -16.24 -3.29
CA ILE A 92 -3.04 -15.32 -2.17
C ILE A 92 -4.36 -14.57 -2.32
N LEU A 93 -5.31 -14.78 -1.40
CA LEU A 93 -6.65 -14.18 -1.39
C LEU A 93 -7.04 -13.65 0.00
N PRO A 94 -8.00 -12.70 0.08
CA PRO A 94 -8.52 -11.90 -1.03
C PRO A 94 -7.53 -10.80 -1.42
N ARG A 95 -7.38 -10.55 -2.71
CA ARG A 95 -6.65 -9.39 -3.24
C ARG A 95 -7.56 -8.55 -4.10
N SER A 96 -7.38 -7.24 -4.04
CA SER A 96 -8.05 -6.30 -4.93
C SER A 96 -7.14 -5.97 -6.11
N LEU A 97 -7.73 -5.76 -7.28
CA LEU A 97 -6.99 -5.23 -8.43
C LEU A 97 -6.43 -3.84 -8.09
N VAL A 98 -5.12 -3.68 -8.23
CA VAL A 98 -4.44 -2.39 -8.12
C VAL A 98 -4.37 -1.78 -9.51
N ASP A 99 -5.10 -0.68 -9.69
CA ASP A 99 -5.12 0.09 -10.94
C ASP A 99 -4.89 1.57 -10.58
N PRO A 100 -3.72 2.14 -10.89
CA PRO A 100 -3.37 3.50 -10.50
C PRO A 100 -4.37 4.56 -11.00
N GLU A 101 -4.90 4.39 -12.22
CA GLU A 101 -5.82 5.38 -12.82
C GLU A 101 -7.18 5.32 -12.14
N ARG A 102 -7.67 4.10 -11.88
CA ARG A 102 -8.90 3.90 -11.13
C ARG A 102 -8.77 4.39 -9.69
N GLU A 103 -7.68 4.06 -9.01
CA GLU A 103 -7.43 4.47 -7.63
C GLU A 103 -7.35 5.99 -7.51
N ALA A 104 -6.69 6.68 -8.45
CA ALA A 104 -6.67 8.14 -8.47
C ALA A 104 -8.07 8.75 -8.67
N ARG A 105 -8.89 8.17 -9.55
CA ARG A 105 -10.25 8.65 -9.82
C ARG A 105 -11.23 8.38 -8.67
N GLU A 106 -11.04 7.28 -7.96
CA GLU A 106 -11.90 6.86 -6.84
C GLU A 106 -11.36 7.33 -5.48
N ALA A 107 -10.19 7.99 -5.44
CA ALA A 107 -9.60 8.53 -4.22
C ALA A 107 -10.58 9.47 -3.50
N GLY A 108 -10.82 9.20 -2.21
CA GLY A 108 -11.74 10.00 -1.38
C GLY A 108 -13.22 9.63 -1.48
N ARG A 109 -13.60 8.63 -2.31
CA ARG A 109 -14.96 8.09 -2.29
C ARG A 109 -15.17 7.17 -1.09
N LEU A 110 -16.31 7.33 -0.42
CA LEU A 110 -16.73 6.48 0.70
C LEU A 110 -17.15 5.07 0.26
N THR A 111 -17.49 4.89 -1.02
CA THR A 111 -17.84 3.61 -1.62
C THR A 111 -16.86 3.28 -2.75
N SER A 112 -16.16 2.16 -2.61
CA SER A 112 -15.40 1.53 -3.69
C SER A 112 -15.87 0.09 -3.82
N HIS A 113 -15.94 -0.41 -5.05
CA HIS A 113 -16.23 -1.83 -5.33
C HIS A 113 -15.01 -2.42 -6.03
N PRO A 114 -13.91 -2.69 -5.31
CA PRO A 114 -12.72 -3.24 -5.93
C PRO A 114 -13.04 -4.62 -6.50
N GLU A 115 -12.50 -4.92 -7.69
CA GLU A 115 -12.61 -6.27 -8.22
C GLU A 115 -11.75 -7.19 -7.37
N ASN A 116 -12.40 -8.16 -6.70
CA ASN A 116 -11.72 -9.11 -5.85
C ASN A 116 -11.21 -10.30 -6.68
N GLY A 117 -10.01 -10.76 -6.33
CA GLY A 117 -9.31 -11.84 -6.99
C GLY A 117 -8.17 -12.39 -6.14
N ALA A 118 -7.18 -12.96 -6.80
CA ALA A 118 -6.02 -13.58 -6.18
C ALA A 118 -4.73 -13.03 -6.80
N ASN A 119 -3.67 -12.95 -6.02
CA ASN A 119 -2.33 -12.96 -6.60
C ASN A 119 -1.88 -14.41 -6.77
N VAL A 120 -1.41 -14.73 -7.97
CA VAL A 120 -0.88 -16.04 -8.31
C VAL A 120 0.61 -16.06 -8.02
N VAL A 121 1.05 -16.97 -7.16
CA VAL A 121 2.47 -17.24 -6.91
C VAL A 121 2.79 -18.64 -7.40
N THR A 122 3.81 -18.78 -8.23
CA THR A 122 4.18 -20.07 -8.81
C THR A 122 5.67 -20.33 -8.58
N PRO A 123 6.05 -21.51 -8.08
CA PRO A 123 7.44 -21.90 -7.99
C PRO A 123 8.09 -21.93 -9.38
N PHE A 124 9.28 -21.35 -9.48
CA PHE A 124 10.10 -21.32 -10.68
C PHE A 124 11.46 -21.95 -10.35
N TYR A 125 11.80 -23.02 -11.06
CA TYR A 125 13.08 -23.70 -10.90
C TYR A 125 14.12 -23.06 -11.80
N CYS A 126 15.14 -22.46 -11.19
CA CYS A 126 16.25 -21.82 -11.90
C CYS A 126 17.29 -22.88 -12.29
N THR A 127 17.44 -23.16 -13.59
CA THR A 127 18.34 -24.21 -14.10
C THR A 127 19.82 -23.89 -13.87
N GLU A 128 20.19 -22.60 -13.89
CA GLU A 128 21.58 -22.16 -13.72
C GLU A 128 22.03 -22.20 -12.25
N LEU A 129 21.11 -21.93 -11.33
CA LEU A 129 21.40 -21.83 -9.89
C LEU A 129 21.02 -23.10 -9.11
N GLY A 130 20.22 -24.00 -9.70
CA GLY A 130 19.73 -25.22 -9.07
C GLY A 130 18.73 -24.99 -7.92
N VAL A 131 18.23 -23.76 -7.75
CA VAL A 131 17.28 -23.39 -6.69
C VAL A 131 15.87 -23.15 -7.24
N THR A 132 14.87 -23.24 -6.36
CA THR A 132 13.49 -22.86 -6.68
C THR A 132 13.17 -21.53 -6.02
N ILE A 133 12.70 -20.56 -6.80
CA ILE A 133 12.23 -19.25 -6.32
C ILE A 133 10.71 -19.16 -6.45
N LEU A 134 10.09 -18.32 -5.62
CA LEU A 134 8.66 -18.03 -5.72
C LEU A 134 8.46 -16.76 -6.55
N VAL A 135 7.74 -16.89 -7.67
CA VAL A 135 7.46 -15.76 -8.55
C VAL A 135 5.99 -15.39 -8.44
N ASN A 136 5.72 -14.14 -8.06
CA ASN A 136 4.38 -13.58 -8.13
C ASN A 136 4.09 -13.18 -9.59
N ARG A 137 3.21 -13.92 -10.25
CA ARG A 137 2.80 -13.69 -11.66
C ARG A 137 1.73 -12.62 -11.82
N GLY A 138 1.24 -12.06 -10.72
CA GLY A 138 0.29 -10.96 -10.70
C GLY A 138 -1.14 -11.37 -10.35
N PHE A 139 -2.05 -10.43 -10.58
CA PHE A 139 -3.44 -10.51 -10.18
C PHE A 139 -4.30 -11.31 -11.18
N VAL A 140 -5.20 -12.12 -10.66
CA VAL A 140 -6.22 -12.84 -11.42
C VAL A 140 -7.61 -12.60 -10.80
N PRO A 141 -8.60 -12.13 -11.57
CA PRO A 141 -9.98 -11.96 -11.09
C PRO A 141 -10.57 -13.26 -10.56
N LYS A 142 -11.52 -13.17 -9.60
CA LYS A 142 -12.16 -14.36 -9.00
C LYS A 142 -12.72 -15.35 -10.03
N LYS A 143 -13.27 -14.84 -11.14
CA LYS A 143 -13.86 -15.62 -12.23
C LYS A 143 -12.83 -16.43 -13.04
N LYS A 144 -11.54 -16.08 -12.95
CA LYS A 144 -10.45 -16.67 -13.75
C LYS A 144 -9.41 -17.43 -12.91
N LEU A 145 -9.71 -17.77 -11.64
CA LEU A 145 -8.75 -18.48 -10.79
C LEU A 145 -8.28 -19.80 -11.40
N LYS A 146 -9.21 -20.58 -11.96
CA LYS A 146 -8.92 -21.90 -12.53
C LYS A 146 -7.87 -21.78 -13.66
N PRO A 147 -6.76 -22.53 -13.62
CA PRO A 147 -5.71 -22.50 -14.63
C PRO A 147 -6.22 -22.59 -16.08
N GLU A 148 -7.21 -23.46 -16.31
CA GLU A 148 -7.85 -23.70 -17.61
C GLU A 148 -8.49 -22.44 -18.21
N THR A 149 -8.95 -21.52 -17.37
CA THR A 149 -9.62 -20.28 -17.80
C THR A 149 -8.64 -19.16 -18.18
N ARG A 150 -7.33 -19.40 -18.07
CA ARG A 150 -6.26 -18.41 -18.28
C ARG A 150 -5.02 -18.99 -18.97
N LEU A 151 -5.22 -19.68 -20.10
CA LEU A 151 -4.14 -20.30 -20.89
C LEU A 151 -2.97 -19.35 -21.22
N LYS A 152 -3.25 -18.08 -21.49
CA LYS A 152 -2.19 -17.06 -21.74
C LYS A 152 -1.23 -16.87 -20.56
N GLY A 153 -1.67 -17.14 -19.34
CA GLY A 153 -0.84 -17.05 -18.14
C GLY A 153 -0.03 -18.31 -17.84
N GLN A 154 -0.30 -19.43 -18.52
CA GLN A 154 0.37 -20.73 -18.31
C GLN A 154 1.65 -20.87 -19.14
N VAL A 155 2.53 -19.89 -19.03
CA VAL A 155 3.84 -19.90 -19.71
C VAL A 155 4.79 -20.91 -19.05
N ARG A 156 5.64 -21.58 -19.83
CA ARG A 156 6.59 -22.58 -19.28
C ARG A 156 7.80 -21.95 -18.61
N GLY A 157 8.28 -20.81 -19.11
CA GLY A 157 9.52 -20.15 -18.70
C GLY A 157 10.15 -19.45 -19.89
#